data_AF-A0A1V5M2M8-F1
#
_entry.id   AF-A0A1V5M2M8-F1
#
_cell.length_a   1.000
_cell.length_b   1.000
_cell.length_c   1.000
_cell.angle_alpha   90.00
_cell.angle_beta   90.00
_cell.angle_gamma   90.00
#
_symmetry.space_group_name_H-M   'P 1'
#
loop_
_entity.id
_entity.type
_entity.pdbx_description
1 polymer ?
#
loop_
_entity_poly.entity_id
_entity_poly.type
_entity_poly.pdbx_seq_one_letter_code
_entity_poly.pdbx_strand_id
1 'polypeptide(L)'
;MSDFRSEGALSVRFGTRWSGEVPGLLDYCAADGQLSVVLDYAVLRAVRKDQSVATCTWALDGRYFHTTMVSVIPADGTMRVTAREEVG
;
A
#
# COMPACT_ATOMS: atom_id res chain seq x y z
N MET A 1 -2.33 -4.54 -23.90
CA MET A 1 -2.78 -4.42 -22.50
C MET A 1 -1.57 -3.91 -21.73
N SER A 2 -1.71 -2.71 -21.17
CA SER A 2 -0.64 -1.75 -20.94
C SER A 2 0.45 -2.24 -19.99
N ASP A 3 1.69 -2.12 -20.46
CA ASP A 3 2.91 -2.18 -19.66
C ASP A 3 2.91 -1.05 -18.62
N PHE A 4 2.80 -1.42 -17.34
CA PHE A 4 3.13 -0.56 -16.21
C PHE A 4 4.02 -1.34 -15.25
N ARG A 5 5.30 -1.48 -15.60
CA ARG A 5 6.37 -1.77 -14.65
C ARG A 5 7.11 -0.46 -14.43
N SER A 6 6.82 0.24 -13.34
CA SER A 6 7.65 1.36 -12.89
C SER A 6 8.60 0.88 -11.80
N GLU A 7 9.88 0.97 -12.14
CA GLU A 7 11.06 0.75 -11.31
C GLU A 7 11.07 1.76 -10.16
N GLY A 8 10.68 1.27 -8.98
CA GLY A 8 10.64 2.00 -7.72
C GLY A 8 10.16 1.05 -6.65
N ALA A 9 11.06 0.58 -5.75
CA ALA A 9 10.68 -0.43 -4.77
C ALA A 9 9.71 0.17 -3.74
N LEU A 10 8.41 -0.10 -3.91
CA LEU A 10 7.37 0.32 -2.97
C LEU A 10 7.72 -0.13 -1.56
N SER A 11 7.81 0.82 -0.64
CA SER A 11 8.08 0.57 0.77
C SER A 11 6.95 1.11 1.63
N VAL A 12 6.79 0.54 2.82
CA VAL A 12 5.67 0.88 3.71
C VAL A 12 6.17 0.99 5.15
N ARG A 13 5.68 1.99 5.86
CA ARG A 13 5.88 2.20 7.28
C ARG A 13 4.61 1.85 8.02
N PHE A 14 4.68 0.78 8.80
CA PHE A 14 3.64 0.41 9.73
C PHE A 14 4.04 0.87 11.13
N GLY A 15 3.24 1.74 11.75
CA GLY A 15 3.63 2.40 12.98
C GLY A 15 4.92 3.21 12.79
N THR A 16 6.01 2.80 13.44
CA THR A 16 7.31 3.51 13.39
C THR A 16 8.36 2.88 12.47
N ARG A 17 8.13 1.66 11.95
CA ARG A 17 9.16 0.88 11.24
C ARG A 17 8.88 0.79 9.74
N TRP A 18 9.88 1.17 8.94
CA TRP A 18 9.89 0.97 7.49
C TRP A 18 10.18 -0.48 7.10
N SER A 19 9.52 -0.95 6.06
CA SER A 19 9.72 -2.24 5.42
C SER A 19 9.72 -2.07 3.90
N GLY A 20 10.74 -2.60 3.23
CA GLY A 20 10.75 -2.73 1.76
C GLY A 20 9.97 -3.95 1.28
N GLU A 21 9.64 -4.87 2.18
CA GLU A 21 8.72 -5.98 1.89
C GLU A 21 7.33 -5.56 2.34
N VAL A 22 6.40 -5.44 1.38
CA VAL A 22 5.00 -5.10 1.62
C VAL A 22 4.21 -6.42 1.68
N PRO A 23 3.74 -6.85 2.87
CA PRO A 23 3.08 -8.14 3.00
C PRO A 23 1.80 -8.21 2.19
N GLY A 24 1.68 -9.27 1.39
CA GLY A 24 0.52 -9.49 0.53
C GLY A 24 0.44 -8.52 -0.66
N LEU A 25 1.50 -7.79 -1.03
CA LEU A 25 1.45 -6.92 -2.20
C LEU A 25 1.13 -7.71 -3.47
N LEU A 26 -0.01 -7.37 -4.09
CA LEU A 26 -0.44 -7.95 -5.36
C LEU A 26 -0.17 -6.99 -6.51
N ASP A 27 -0.49 -5.71 -6.32
CA ASP A 27 -0.33 -4.67 -7.33
C ASP A 27 -0.28 -3.29 -6.68
N TYR A 28 0.26 -2.30 -7.40
CA TYR A 28 0.15 -0.89 -7.04
C TYR A 28 0.29 0.01 -8.26
N CYS A 29 -0.38 1.16 -8.20
CA CYS A 29 -0.21 2.23 -9.19
C CYS A 29 -0.19 3.59 -8.50
N ALA A 30 0.59 4.53 -9.07
CA ALA A 30 0.64 5.89 -8.59
C ALA A 30 0.33 6.85 -9.76
N ALA A 31 -0.62 7.75 -9.55
CA ALA A 31 -1.03 8.77 -10.51
C ALA A 31 -1.58 9.99 -9.76
N ASP A 32 -1.29 11.20 -10.26
CA ASP A 32 -1.89 12.46 -9.78
C ASP A 32 -1.82 12.66 -8.25
N GLY A 33 -0.66 12.33 -7.65
CA GLY A 33 -0.44 12.45 -6.20
C GLY A 33 -1.25 11.46 -5.35
N GLN A 34 -1.80 10.42 -5.98
CA GLN A 34 -2.48 9.32 -5.32
C GLN A 34 -1.73 8.02 -5.59
N LEU A 35 -1.58 7.21 -4.54
CA LEU A 35 -1.09 5.84 -4.61
C LEU A 35 -2.26 4.90 -4.32
N SER A 36 -2.47 3.92 -5.19
CA SER A 36 -3.43 2.83 -5.01
C SER A 36 -2.67 1.52 -4.89
N VAL A 37 -2.90 0.79 -3.80
CA VAL A 37 -2.22 -0.49 -3.50
C VAL A 37 -3.27 -1.58 -3.35
N VAL A 38 -3.03 -2.73 -3.95
CA VAL A 38 -3.85 -3.93 -3.81
C VAL A 38 -3.06 -4.97 -3.02
N LEU A 39 -3.65 -5.45 -1.94
CA LEU A 39 -3.06 -6.42 -1.03
C LEU A 39 -3.93 -7.69 -0.96
N ASP A 40 -3.29 -8.84 -0.76
CA ASP A 40 -3.95 -10.08 -0.35
C ASP A 40 -4.35 -9.95 1.12
N TYR A 41 -5.66 -10.05 1.37
CA TYR A 41 -6.22 -9.86 2.70
C TYR A 41 -5.84 -10.98 3.68
N ALA A 42 -5.75 -12.22 3.20
CA ALA A 42 -5.44 -13.37 4.04
C ALA A 42 -3.98 -13.35 4.50
N VAL A 43 -3.06 -13.05 3.59
CA VAL A 43 -1.63 -12.89 3.90
C VAL A 43 -1.45 -11.74 4.88
N LEU A 44 -2.03 -10.58 4.60
CA LEU A 44 -1.92 -9.42 5.49
C LEU A 44 -2.43 -9.74 6.91
N ARG A 45 -3.58 -10.42 7.02
CA ARG A 45 -4.17 -10.82 8.31
C ARG A 45 -3.32 -11.85 9.06
N ALA A 46 -2.64 -12.75 8.34
CA ALA A 46 -1.77 -13.76 8.95
C ALA A 46 -0.50 -13.14 9.53
N VAL A 47 0.07 -12.16 8.83
CA VAL A 47 1.36 -11.53 9.18
C VAL A 47 1.19 -10.40 10.20
N ARG A 48 0.02 -9.74 10.23
CA ARG A 48 -0.21 -8.55 11.08
C ARG A 48 -1.53 -8.67 11.83
N LYS A 49 -1.45 -9.06 13.12
CA LYS A 49 -2.62 -9.12 14.02
C LYS A 49 -2.95 -7.78 14.68
N ASP A 50 -2.01 -6.83 14.67
CA ASP A 50 -1.98 -5.65 15.55
C ASP A 50 -1.67 -4.31 14.85
N GLN A 51 -1.16 -4.33 13.62
CA GLN A 51 -0.79 -3.10 12.89
C GLN A 51 -1.78 -2.79 11.77
N SER A 52 -2.41 -1.60 11.88
CA SER A 52 -3.45 -1.16 10.95
C SER A 52 -2.87 -0.54 9.68
N VAL A 53 -3.32 -1.03 8.52
CA VAL A 53 -3.01 -0.43 7.21
C VAL A 53 -3.60 0.98 7.07
N ALA A 54 -4.65 1.28 7.85
CA ALA A 54 -5.36 2.56 7.80
C ALA A 54 -4.49 3.76 8.21
N THR A 55 -3.38 3.53 8.92
CA THR A 55 -2.49 4.60 9.40
C THR A 55 -1.09 4.51 8.80
N CYS A 56 -0.91 3.72 7.75
CA CYS A 56 0.41 3.52 7.13
C CYS A 56 0.85 4.73 6.31
N THR A 57 2.17 4.93 6.30
CA THR A 57 2.84 5.80 5.33
C THR A 57 3.53 4.92 4.31
N TRP A 58 3.49 5.30 3.05
CA TRP A 58 4.08 4.59 1.91
C TRP A 58 5.17 5.45 1.31
N ALA A 59 6.20 4.81 0.76
CA ALA A 59 7.26 5.48 0.02
C ALA A 59 7.38 4.85 -1.36
N LEU A 60 7.39 5.69 -2.39
CA LEU A 60 7.61 5.31 -3.78
C LEU A 60 8.40 6.42 -4.46
N ASP A 61 9.57 6.08 -5.01
CA ASP A 61 10.43 7.01 -5.76
C ASP A 61 10.77 8.31 -5.01
N GLY A 62 11.05 8.20 -3.70
CA GLY A 62 11.36 9.33 -2.84
C GLY A 62 10.16 10.18 -2.41
N ARG A 63 8.94 9.84 -2.87
CA ARG A 63 7.69 10.49 -2.48
C ARG A 63 7.03 9.72 -1.33
N TYR A 64 6.38 10.45 -0.43
CA TYR A 64 5.67 9.88 0.72
C TYR A 64 4.17 10.02 0.54
N PHE A 65 3.43 8.95 0.84
CA PHE A 65 1.98 8.92 0.76
C PHE A 65 1.39 8.44 2.08
N HIS A 66 0.32 9.07 2.56
CA HIS A 66 -0.41 8.62 3.75
C HIS A 66 -1.69 7.93 3.35
N THR A 67 -1.96 6.76 3.94
CA THR A 67 -3.24 6.06 3.74
C THR A 67 -4.40 6.99 4.07
N THR A 68 -5.32 7.15 3.14
CA THR A 68 -6.56 7.91 3.33
C THR A 68 -7.78 7.01 3.38
N MET A 69 -7.73 5.86 2.71
CA MET A 69 -8.85 4.92 2.67
C MET A 69 -8.35 3.49 2.56
N VAL A 70 -9.06 2.58 3.24
CA VAL A 70 -8.88 1.14 3.13
C VAL A 70 -10.24 0.51 2.87
N SER A 71 -10.32 -0.35 1.86
CA SER A 71 -11.52 -1.12 1.52
C SER A 71 -11.15 -2.60 1.44
N VAL A 72 -11.76 -3.41 2.31
CA VAL A 72 -11.65 -4.87 2.23
C VAL A 72 -12.71 -5.36 1.27
N ILE A 73 -12.33 -6.23 0.33
CA ILE A 73 -13.19 -6.85 -0.66
C ILE A 73 -13.14 -8.37 -0.42
N PRO A 74 -13.98 -8.91 0.49
CA PRO A 74 -13.90 -10.31 0.89
C PRO A 74 -14.15 -11.30 -0.25
N ALA A 75 -15.01 -10.93 -1.20
CA ALA A 75 -15.34 -11.78 -2.36
C ALA A 75 -14.11 -12.11 -3.22
N ASP A 76 -13.19 -11.16 -3.33
CA ASP A 76 -11.97 -11.30 -4.13
C ASP A 76 -10.77 -11.67 -3.25
N GLY A 77 -10.95 -11.77 -1.93
CA GLY A 77 -9.86 -11.97 -0.98
C GLY A 77 -8.84 -10.82 -0.93
N THR A 78 -9.21 -9.63 -1.42
CA THR A 78 -8.29 -8.48 -1.53
C THR A 78 -8.61 -7.35 -0.56
N MET A 79 -7.62 -6.51 -0.32
CA MET A 79 -7.75 -5.22 0.35
C MET A 79 -7.19 -4.15 -0.59
N ARG A 80 -7.96 -3.09 -0.82
CA ARG A 80 -7.51 -1.91 -1.56
C ARG A 80 -7.17 -0.80 -0.59
N VAL A 81 -6.02 -0.20 -0.80
CA VAL A 81 -5.54 0.95 -0.05
C VAL A 81 -5.42 2.11 -1.01
N THR A 82 -5.98 3.25 -0.63
CA THR A 82 -5.72 4.52 -1.28
C THR A 82 -4.90 5.37 -0.32
N ALA A 83 -3.82 5.95 -0.82
CA ALA A 83 -2.97 6.87 -0.11
C ALA A 83 -2.77 8.15 -0.93
N ARG A 84 -2.61 9.28 -0.25
CA ARG A 84 -2.37 10.59 -0.87
C ARG A 84 -0.98 11.08 -0.53
N GLU A 85 -0.32 11.66 -1.51
CA GLU A 85 1.00 12.25 -1.34
C GLU A 85 0.97 13.36 -0.28
N GLU A 86 1.99 13.38 0.56
CA GLU A 86 2.23 14.49 1.48
C GLU A 86 2.79 15.66 0.67
N VAL A 87 1.97 16.70 0.49
CA VAL A 87 2.40 17.96 -0.11
C VAL A 87 2.94 18.83 1.02
N GLY A 88 4.27 18.87 1.14
CA GLY A 88 4.98 19.80 2.03
C GLY A 88 5.15 21.18 1.42
#